data_AF-A0AA88DC79-F1
#
_entry.id   AF-A0AA88DC79-F1
#
_cell.length_a   1.000
_cell.length_b   1.000
_cell.length_c   1.000
_cell.angle_alpha   90.00
_cell.angle_beta   90.00
_cell.angle_gamma   90.00
#
_symmetry.space_group_name_H-M   'P 1'
#
loop_
_entity.id
_entity.type
_entity.pdbx_description
1 polymer ?
#
loop_
_entity_poly.entity_id
_entity_poly.type
_entity_poly.pdbx_seq_one_letter_code
_entity_poly.pdbx_strand_id
1 'polypeptide(L)'
;MDYKEICICVSVFAILCTVTDALNLSTNSQIQDYTQFLISNGVARTPPMGWNSWNHFQCNVDEWTVKTTADALISTGLAALGYKYVNIDDCWGETNRDERGNLRAKPSTFPSGIKALADYVHSKGLKLGIYSDAGYWTCSKTMPGSLGHEDQDARTFAEWGVDYLKYDNCYHDGSKPQARGQEYPATWAGRYGNAWRTTGDIKDSWDSITSIADENNIWGRYAGPGRWNGNLRSSGV
;
A
#
# COMPACT_ATOMS: atom_id res chain seq x y z
N MET A 1 -70.88 13.33 -42.32
CA MET A 1 -71.84 14.38 -41.96
C MET A 1 -71.58 14.73 -40.51
N ASP A 2 -71.24 15.93 -40.10
CA ASP A 2 -70.91 17.15 -40.82
C ASP A 2 -70.24 18.05 -39.75
N TYR A 3 -69.17 18.74 -40.10
CA TYR A 3 -68.53 19.71 -39.23
C TYR A 3 -69.36 21.00 -39.24
N LYS A 4 -69.52 21.67 -38.08
CA LYS A 4 -69.61 23.14 -38.05
C LYS A 4 -69.31 23.71 -36.66
N GLU A 5 -68.36 24.65 -36.72
CA GLU A 5 -67.78 25.47 -35.67
C GLU A 5 -68.77 26.42 -35.02
N ILE A 6 -68.57 26.76 -33.74
CA ILE A 6 -68.84 28.10 -33.21
C ILE A 6 -67.69 28.49 -32.27
N CYS A 7 -67.01 29.57 -32.67
CA CYS A 7 -65.95 30.26 -31.94
C CYS A 7 -66.58 31.42 -31.15
N ILE A 8 -66.41 31.46 -29.82
CA ILE A 8 -66.61 32.68 -29.02
C ILE A 8 -65.46 32.80 -28.04
N CYS A 9 -64.70 33.89 -28.22
CA CYS A 9 -63.56 34.32 -27.45
C CYS A 9 -64.05 35.17 -26.26
N VAL A 10 -63.77 34.78 -25.02
CA VAL A 10 -63.79 35.68 -23.86
C VAL A 10 -62.56 35.42 -23.00
N SER A 11 -61.72 36.45 -22.93
CA SER A 11 -60.44 36.49 -22.24
C SER A 11 -60.64 36.71 -20.73
N VAL A 12 -60.12 35.83 -19.86
CA VAL A 12 -59.74 36.21 -18.48
C VAL A 12 -58.52 35.39 -18.02
N PHE A 13 -57.40 36.11 -17.89
CA PHE A 13 -56.29 35.99 -16.96
C PHE A 13 -56.06 34.69 -16.16
N ALA A 14 -54.87 34.11 -16.41
CA ALA A 14 -53.87 33.64 -15.45
C ALA A 14 -54.32 32.82 -14.22
N ILE A 15 -53.84 31.58 -14.16
CA ILE A 15 -52.92 31.08 -13.11
C ILE A 15 -52.31 29.78 -13.66
N LEU A 16 -51.03 29.83 -14.02
CA LEU A 16 -50.21 28.63 -14.19
C LEU A 16 -50.03 27.99 -12.81
N CYS A 17 -50.55 26.79 -12.61
CA CYS A 17 -50.06 25.89 -11.57
C CYS A 17 -49.78 24.54 -12.23
N THR A 18 -48.67 24.47 -12.97
CA THR A 18 -48.05 23.19 -13.31
C THR A 18 -47.46 22.63 -12.01
N VAL A 19 -48.19 21.73 -11.35
CA VAL A 19 -47.58 20.78 -10.41
C VAL A 19 -46.82 19.76 -11.25
N THR A 20 -45.63 20.15 -11.70
CA THR A 20 -44.59 19.16 -11.95
C THR A 20 -44.09 18.75 -10.58
N ASP A 21 -44.50 17.57 -10.12
CA ASP A 21 -43.80 16.85 -9.06
C ASP A 21 -42.40 16.51 -9.57
N ALA A 22 -41.51 17.50 -9.52
CA ALA A 22 -40.09 17.24 -9.49
C ALA A 22 -39.84 16.56 -8.13
N LEU A 23 -39.83 15.24 -8.14
CA LEU A 23 -39.14 14.48 -7.10
C LEU A 23 -37.68 14.93 -7.14
N ASN A 24 -37.40 15.98 -6.37
CA ASN A 24 -36.08 16.28 -5.86
C ASN A 24 -35.66 15.05 -5.05
N LEU A 25 -35.07 14.05 -5.71
CA LEU A 25 -34.02 13.30 -5.06
C LEU A 25 -32.94 14.34 -4.77
N SER A 26 -33.02 14.89 -3.56
CA SER A 26 -31.85 15.28 -2.79
C SER A 26 -30.88 14.12 -2.88
N THR A 27 -30.00 14.17 -3.88
CA THR A 27 -28.81 13.34 -3.91
C THR A 27 -28.05 13.75 -2.68
N ASN A 28 -28.19 12.93 -1.65
CA ASN A 28 -27.55 13.09 -0.37
C ASN A 28 -26.05 13.28 -0.64
N SER A 29 -25.57 14.52 -0.59
CA SER A 29 -24.18 14.93 -0.86
C SER A 29 -23.20 14.42 0.22
N GLN A 30 -23.66 13.51 1.07
CA GLN A 30 -22.92 12.85 2.14
C GLN A 30 -22.32 11.50 1.71
N ILE A 31 -22.65 10.97 0.53
CA ILE A 31 -21.78 9.99 -0.13
C ILE A 31 -20.76 10.78 -0.94
N GLN A 32 -19.90 11.52 -0.22
CA GLN A 32 -18.69 12.02 -0.81
C GLN A 32 -17.85 10.81 -1.20
N ASP A 33 -17.61 10.72 -2.49
CA ASP A 33 -17.12 9.56 -3.20
C ASP A 33 -15.77 9.07 -2.63
N TYR A 34 -15.79 8.06 -1.76
CA TYR A 34 -14.56 7.41 -1.29
C TYR A 34 -13.77 6.76 -2.44
N THR A 35 -14.27 6.76 -3.69
CA THR A 35 -13.50 6.36 -4.88
C THR A 35 -12.49 7.41 -5.35
N GLN A 36 -12.53 8.64 -4.83
CA GLN A 36 -11.64 9.74 -5.26
C GLN A 36 -10.17 9.61 -4.80
N PHE A 37 -9.82 8.56 -4.04
CA PHE A 37 -8.50 8.39 -3.43
C PHE A 37 -7.74 7.16 -3.92
N LEU A 38 -7.87 6.79 -5.19
CA LEU A 38 -7.13 5.67 -5.76
C LEU A 38 -5.79 6.13 -6.32
N ILE A 39 -4.69 5.61 -5.79
CA ILE A 39 -3.48 5.47 -6.59
C ILE A 39 -3.77 4.42 -7.68
N SER A 40 -4.14 4.88 -8.89
CA SER A 40 -4.46 4.00 -10.02
C SER A 40 -3.20 3.46 -10.70
N ASN A 41 -2.31 2.83 -9.93
CA ASN A 41 -1.10 2.19 -10.43
C ASN A 41 -1.33 0.75 -10.93
N GLY A 42 -2.57 0.26 -10.89
CA GLY A 42 -2.96 -1.03 -11.46
C GLY A 42 -2.62 -2.25 -10.60
N VAL A 43 -1.97 -2.09 -9.45
CA VAL A 43 -1.60 -3.19 -8.53
C VAL A 43 -2.52 -3.26 -7.31
N ALA A 44 -2.34 -4.29 -6.47
CA ALA A 44 -3.07 -4.50 -5.21
C ALA A 44 -4.60 -4.48 -5.32
N ARG A 45 -5.18 -4.92 -6.46
CA ARG A 45 -6.64 -5.07 -6.63
C ARG A 45 -7.27 -6.00 -5.58
N THR A 46 -6.50 -6.93 -5.06
CA THR A 46 -6.74 -7.72 -3.85
C THR A 46 -5.58 -7.49 -2.87
N PRO A 47 -5.72 -7.81 -1.58
CA PRO A 47 -4.62 -7.69 -0.63
C PRO A 47 -3.37 -8.45 -1.12
N PRO A 48 -2.16 -7.88 -0.97
CA PRO A 48 -0.93 -8.56 -1.34
C PRO A 48 -0.71 -9.80 -0.43
N MET A 49 -0.32 -10.91 -1.03
CA MET A 49 -0.05 -12.17 -0.33
C MET A 49 1.41 -12.58 -0.55
N GLY A 50 2.08 -12.98 0.51
CA GLY A 50 3.49 -13.33 0.45
C GLY A 50 4.09 -13.65 1.81
N TRP A 51 5.40 -13.54 1.89
CA TRP A 51 6.22 -13.75 3.06
C TRP A 51 7.09 -12.52 3.34
N ASN A 52 7.46 -12.30 4.59
CA ASN A 52 8.40 -11.28 5.02
C ASN A 52 9.37 -11.85 6.06
N SER A 53 10.64 -11.46 5.99
CA SER A 53 11.70 -12.04 6.85
C SER A 53 11.59 -11.70 8.33
N TRP A 54 10.98 -10.57 8.70
CA TRP A 54 11.20 -9.96 10.01
C TRP A 54 10.74 -10.80 11.20
N ASN A 55 9.51 -11.33 11.16
CA ASN A 55 8.88 -11.94 12.34
C ASN A 55 9.67 -13.14 12.90
N HIS A 56 10.44 -13.81 12.05
CA HIS A 56 11.28 -14.94 12.46
C HIS A 56 12.77 -14.60 12.46
N PHE A 57 13.28 -13.97 11.39
CA PHE A 57 14.71 -13.79 11.18
C PHE A 57 15.26 -12.48 11.74
N GLN A 58 14.42 -11.44 11.90
CA GLN A 58 14.88 -10.10 12.30
C GLN A 58 16.05 -9.64 11.41
N CYS A 59 17.18 -9.23 11.99
CA CYS A 59 18.39 -8.89 11.22
C CYS A 59 19.24 -10.10 10.77
N ASN A 60 18.89 -11.33 11.13
CA ASN A 60 19.60 -12.54 10.73
C ASN A 60 19.05 -13.09 9.40
N VAL A 61 19.03 -12.24 8.36
CA VAL A 61 18.58 -12.59 7.01
C VAL A 61 19.72 -12.48 6.01
N ASP A 62 19.80 -13.44 5.10
CA ASP A 62 20.78 -13.51 4.03
C ASP A 62 20.17 -13.97 2.70
N GLU A 63 20.95 -13.91 1.64
CA GLU A 63 20.56 -14.30 0.28
C GLU A 63 20.03 -15.74 0.23
N TRP A 64 20.67 -16.67 0.94
CA TRP A 64 20.29 -18.09 0.94
C TRP A 64 18.95 -18.31 1.64
N THR A 65 18.68 -17.60 2.73
CA THR A 65 17.39 -17.63 3.43
C THR A 65 16.27 -17.17 2.50
N VAL A 66 16.49 -16.09 1.75
CA VAL A 66 15.50 -15.57 0.79
C VAL A 66 15.29 -16.56 -0.37
N LYS A 67 16.37 -17.11 -0.95
CA LYS A 67 16.28 -18.11 -2.03
C LYS A 67 15.57 -19.39 -1.59
N THR A 68 15.95 -19.93 -0.43
CA THR A 68 15.34 -21.14 0.13
C THR A 68 13.87 -20.91 0.46
N THR A 69 13.50 -19.71 0.93
CA THR A 69 12.09 -19.36 1.17
C THR A 69 11.31 -19.25 -0.12
N ALA A 70 11.88 -18.66 -1.18
CA ALA A 70 11.26 -18.63 -2.50
C ALA A 70 11.02 -20.07 -3.04
N ASP A 71 12.01 -20.96 -2.91
CA ASP A 71 11.85 -22.38 -3.26
C ASP A 71 10.79 -23.09 -2.39
N ALA A 72 10.70 -22.75 -1.10
CA ALA A 72 9.70 -23.29 -0.20
C ALA A 72 8.28 -22.86 -0.60
N LEU A 73 8.06 -21.60 -0.98
CA LEU A 73 6.74 -21.14 -1.46
C LEU A 73 6.27 -21.94 -2.68
N ILE A 74 7.18 -22.30 -3.58
CA ILE A 74 6.87 -23.14 -4.74
C ILE A 74 6.59 -24.59 -4.32
N SER A 75 7.54 -25.22 -3.62
CA SER A 75 7.49 -26.66 -3.31
C SER A 75 6.36 -27.04 -2.34
N THR A 76 5.95 -26.13 -1.46
CA THR A 76 4.81 -26.32 -0.56
C THR A 76 3.46 -26.03 -1.21
N GLY A 77 3.45 -25.47 -2.43
CA GLY A 77 2.23 -25.09 -3.13
C GLY A 77 1.63 -23.74 -2.69
N LEU A 78 2.22 -23.03 -1.72
CA LEU A 78 1.73 -21.72 -1.28
C LEU A 78 1.73 -20.68 -2.40
N ALA A 79 2.70 -20.71 -3.30
CA ALA A 79 2.73 -19.85 -4.47
C ALA A 79 1.51 -20.07 -5.38
N ALA A 80 1.07 -21.32 -5.56
CA ALA A 80 -0.13 -21.65 -6.33
C ALA A 80 -1.42 -21.16 -5.66
N LEU A 81 -1.40 -20.95 -4.33
CA LEU A 81 -2.49 -20.34 -3.57
C LEU A 81 -2.44 -18.79 -3.57
N GLY A 82 -1.43 -18.19 -4.22
CA GLY A 82 -1.32 -16.74 -4.40
C GLY A 82 -0.25 -16.03 -3.57
N TYR A 83 0.49 -16.75 -2.71
CA TYR A 83 1.62 -16.18 -1.96
C TYR A 83 2.81 -15.92 -2.89
N LYS A 84 2.84 -14.72 -3.47
CA LYS A 84 3.74 -14.36 -4.58
C LYS A 84 4.87 -13.41 -4.21
N TYR A 85 4.74 -12.66 -3.13
CA TYR A 85 5.76 -11.69 -2.71
C TYR A 85 6.74 -12.33 -1.72
N VAL A 86 8.04 -12.21 -1.98
CA VAL A 86 9.14 -12.59 -1.08
C VAL A 86 9.79 -11.29 -0.61
N ASN A 87 9.39 -10.80 0.56
CA ASN A 87 9.79 -9.48 1.03
C ASN A 87 10.97 -9.58 2.00
N ILE A 88 12.06 -8.90 1.67
CA ILE A 88 13.20 -8.70 2.57
C ILE A 88 12.87 -7.49 3.46
N ASP A 89 12.92 -7.68 4.77
CA ASP A 89 12.76 -6.59 5.73
C ASP A 89 14.09 -5.87 6.01
N ASP A 90 14.20 -5.15 7.12
CA ASP A 90 15.39 -4.37 7.49
C ASP A 90 16.70 -5.21 7.54
N CYS A 91 17.83 -4.52 7.65
CA CYS A 91 19.19 -5.07 7.82
C CYS A 91 19.81 -5.75 6.59
N TRP A 92 19.24 -5.55 5.39
CA TRP A 92 19.79 -6.09 4.12
C TRP A 92 20.95 -5.27 3.53
N GLY A 93 21.01 -3.98 3.85
CA GLY A 93 21.97 -3.04 3.29
C GLY A 93 23.27 -2.89 4.08
N GLU A 94 24.26 -2.28 3.43
CA GLU A 94 25.44 -1.73 4.11
C GLU A 94 25.07 -0.55 5.01
N THR A 95 25.90 -0.30 6.02
CA THR A 95 25.71 0.84 6.94
C THR A 95 25.91 2.19 6.26
N ASN A 96 26.70 2.23 5.18
CA ASN A 96 26.98 3.44 4.43
C ASN A 96 26.56 3.29 2.97
N ARG A 97 26.06 4.39 2.39
CA ARG A 97 25.86 4.54 0.94
C ARG A 97 27.20 4.48 0.20
N ASP A 98 27.17 4.20 -1.10
CA ASP A 98 28.36 4.33 -1.94
C ASP A 98 28.79 5.80 -2.12
N GLU A 99 29.91 6.03 -2.81
CA GLU A 99 30.44 7.37 -3.10
C GLU A 99 29.49 8.24 -3.94
N ARG A 100 28.51 7.64 -4.61
CA ARG A 100 27.49 8.32 -5.41
C ARG A 100 26.18 8.52 -4.63
N GLY A 101 26.14 8.10 -3.36
CA GLY A 101 24.96 8.19 -2.51
C GLY A 101 23.94 7.06 -2.69
N ASN A 102 24.26 5.98 -3.43
CA ASN A 102 23.32 4.87 -3.60
C ASN A 102 23.34 3.91 -2.40
N LEU A 103 22.18 3.32 -2.11
CA LEU A 103 22.10 2.16 -1.22
C LEU A 103 22.90 0.98 -1.81
N ARG A 104 23.47 0.15 -0.92
CA ARG A 104 24.22 -1.05 -1.30
C ARG A 104 23.73 -2.24 -0.49
N ALA A 105 23.59 -3.38 -1.14
CA ALA A 105 23.42 -4.64 -0.43
C ALA A 105 24.68 -4.95 0.39
N LYS A 106 24.52 -5.49 1.61
CA LYS A 106 25.64 -5.96 2.42
C LYS A 106 26.27 -7.19 1.76
N PRO A 107 27.52 -7.15 1.24
CA PRO A 107 28.09 -8.27 0.51
C PRO A 107 28.33 -9.53 1.36
N SER A 108 28.42 -9.39 2.69
CA SER A 108 28.58 -10.54 3.58
C SER A 108 27.32 -11.39 3.73
N THR A 109 26.13 -10.83 3.51
CA THR A 109 24.85 -11.56 3.57
C THR A 109 24.15 -11.63 2.21
N PHE A 110 24.40 -10.68 1.32
CA PHE A 110 23.87 -10.60 -0.05
C PHE A 110 24.99 -10.47 -1.08
N PRO A 111 25.89 -11.48 -1.19
CA PRO A 111 27.10 -11.39 -2.02
C PRO A 111 26.82 -11.18 -3.51
N SER A 112 25.69 -11.67 -4.02
CA SER A 112 25.30 -11.50 -5.43
C SER A 112 24.61 -10.16 -5.72
N GLY A 113 24.25 -9.40 -4.68
CA GLY A 113 23.47 -8.16 -4.78
C GLY A 113 21.97 -8.39 -5.01
N ILE A 114 21.17 -7.34 -4.78
CA ILE A 114 19.70 -7.42 -4.84
C ILE A 114 19.18 -7.71 -6.26
N LYS A 115 19.81 -7.15 -7.30
CA LYS A 115 19.41 -7.43 -8.69
C LYS A 115 19.42 -8.92 -9.01
N ALA A 116 20.52 -9.61 -8.67
CA ALA A 116 20.64 -11.04 -8.94
C ALA A 116 19.64 -11.86 -8.11
N LEU A 117 19.34 -11.41 -6.89
CA LEU A 117 18.31 -12.03 -6.05
C LEU A 117 16.91 -11.82 -6.61
N ALA A 118 16.59 -10.64 -7.15
CA ALA A 118 15.33 -10.36 -7.83
C ALA A 118 15.19 -11.23 -9.08
N ASP A 119 16.22 -11.29 -9.93
CA ASP A 119 16.25 -12.14 -11.12
C ASP A 119 16.01 -13.63 -10.76
N TYR A 120 16.58 -14.10 -9.64
CA TYR A 120 16.32 -15.45 -9.13
C TYR A 120 14.86 -15.63 -8.68
N VAL A 121 14.31 -14.72 -7.88
CA VAL A 121 12.92 -14.79 -7.40
C VAL A 121 11.93 -14.73 -8.57
N HIS A 122 12.19 -13.88 -9.57
CA HIS A 122 11.40 -13.79 -10.80
C HIS A 122 11.46 -15.06 -11.62
N SER A 123 12.61 -15.76 -11.67
CA SER A 123 12.74 -17.04 -12.37
C SER A 123 11.83 -18.14 -11.79
N LYS A 124 11.36 -17.97 -10.55
CA LYS A 124 10.40 -18.86 -9.87
C LYS A 124 8.95 -18.44 -10.09
N GLY A 125 8.69 -17.37 -10.85
CA GLY A 125 7.36 -16.77 -11.02
C GLY A 125 6.87 -15.99 -9.80
N LEU A 126 7.77 -15.64 -8.87
CA LEU A 126 7.49 -14.86 -7.67
C LEU A 126 7.92 -13.39 -7.88
N LYS A 127 7.68 -12.55 -6.88
CA LYS A 127 7.98 -11.12 -6.85
C LYS A 127 8.86 -10.78 -5.65
N LEU A 128 9.86 -9.92 -5.82
CA LEU A 128 10.75 -9.52 -4.74
C LEU A 128 10.29 -8.21 -4.10
N GLY A 129 10.18 -8.18 -2.78
CA GLY A 129 10.00 -6.95 -2.02
C GLY A 129 11.25 -6.55 -1.25
N ILE A 130 11.40 -5.26 -1.01
CA ILE A 130 12.49 -4.67 -0.23
C ILE A 130 11.94 -3.72 0.84
N TYR A 131 12.81 -3.31 1.74
CA TYR A 131 12.51 -2.42 2.85
C TYR A 131 13.37 -1.15 2.82
N SER A 132 12.76 -0.02 3.15
CA SER A 132 13.45 1.21 3.54
C SER A 132 12.61 1.98 4.58
N ASP A 133 13.06 3.17 4.94
CA ASP A 133 12.47 4.01 5.97
C ASP A 133 12.32 5.47 5.47
N ALA A 134 11.22 6.12 5.84
CA ALA A 134 10.96 7.56 5.67
C ALA A 134 11.74 8.43 6.69
N GLY A 135 12.94 7.98 7.07
CA GLY A 135 13.89 8.64 7.95
C GLY A 135 15.33 8.51 7.44
N TYR A 136 16.29 9.03 8.20
CA TYR A 136 17.71 8.96 7.82
C TYR A 136 18.33 7.59 8.05
N TRP A 137 17.74 6.80 8.94
CA TRP A 137 18.16 5.45 9.29
C TRP A 137 16.94 4.56 9.30
N THR A 138 17.12 3.28 9.02
CA THR A 138 16.08 2.29 9.26
C THR A 138 15.85 2.06 10.75
N CYS A 139 14.70 1.49 11.14
CA CYS A 139 14.37 1.22 12.54
C CYS A 139 15.46 0.47 13.33
N SER A 140 16.19 -0.46 12.70
CA SER A 140 17.34 -1.18 13.30
C SER A 140 18.61 -0.33 13.45
N LYS A 141 18.71 0.82 12.75
CA LYS A 141 19.92 1.64 12.58
C LYS A 141 21.10 0.92 11.94
N THR A 142 20.88 -0.21 11.26
CA THR A 142 21.98 -0.97 10.65
C THR A 142 22.31 -0.51 9.24
N MET A 143 21.39 0.21 8.60
CA MET A 143 21.52 0.74 7.24
C MET A 143 20.80 2.10 7.11
N PRO A 144 21.15 2.91 6.09
CA PRO A 144 20.50 4.20 5.83
C PRO A 144 19.02 4.02 5.47
N GLY A 145 18.20 4.97 5.91
CA GLY A 145 16.85 5.18 5.36
C GLY A 145 16.90 6.03 4.09
N SER A 146 15.74 6.36 3.53
CA SER A 146 15.61 7.06 2.24
C SER A 146 15.21 8.52 2.33
N LEU A 147 15.08 9.11 3.53
CA LEU A 147 14.70 10.51 3.67
C LEU A 147 15.73 11.43 2.97
N GLY A 148 15.27 12.21 1.99
CA GLY A 148 16.10 13.07 1.14
C GLY A 148 16.81 12.37 -0.02
N HIS A 149 16.60 11.06 -0.19
CA HIS A 149 17.16 10.23 -1.26
C HIS A 149 16.06 9.46 -2.03
N GLU A 150 14.80 9.86 -1.89
CA GLU A 150 13.64 9.10 -2.35
C GLU A 150 13.70 8.78 -3.86
N ASP A 151 13.97 9.79 -4.69
CA ASP A 151 14.09 9.62 -6.14
C ASP A 151 15.26 8.71 -6.53
N GLN A 152 16.39 8.83 -5.82
CA GLN A 152 17.59 8.03 -6.07
C GLN A 152 17.36 6.57 -5.68
N ASP A 153 16.79 6.34 -4.50
CA ASP A 153 16.53 5.01 -3.98
C ASP A 153 15.42 4.31 -4.78
N ALA A 154 14.36 5.03 -5.16
CA ALA A 154 13.31 4.48 -6.02
C ALA A 154 13.85 4.03 -7.38
N ARG A 155 14.75 4.82 -8.00
CA ARG A 155 15.46 4.40 -9.23
C ARG A 155 16.33 3.18 -9.00
N THR A 156 17.09 3.16 -7.91
CA THR A 156 17.94 2.02 -7.54
C THR A 156 17.11 0.73 -7.40
N PHE A 157 15.96 0.79 -6.71
CA PHE A 157 15.07 -0.36 -6.54
C PHE A 157 14.46 -0.80 -7.88
N ALA A 158 14.05 0.13 -8.73
CA ALA A 158 13.53 -0.18 -10.06
C ALA A 158 14.61 -0.83 -10.96
N GLU A 159 15.84 -0.32 -10.94
CA GLU A 159 16.99 -0.91 -11.65
C GLU A 159 17.29 -2.33 -11.18
N TRP A 160 17.12 -2.60 -9.88
CA TRP A 160 17.27 -3.94 -9.31
C TRP A 160 16.07 -4.86 -9.56
N GLY A 161 14.98 -4.40 -10.15
CA GLY A 161 13.79 -5.22 -10.41
C GLY A 161 12.95 -5.52 -9.17
N VAL A 162 12.95 -4.64 -8.17
CA VAL A 162 12.08 -4.77 -6.99
C VAL A 162 10.61 -4.53 -7.38
N ASP A 163 9.71 -5.37 -6.86
CA ASP A 163 8.26 -5.33 -7.11
C ASP A 163 7.44 -4.68 -5.99
N TYR A 164 8.02 -4.55 -4.80
CA TYR A 164 7.32 -4.13 -3.59
C TYR A 164 8.28 -3.37 -2.66
N LEU A 165 7.83 -2.24 -2.12
CA LEU A 165 8.56 -1.50 -1.09
C LEU A 165 7.73 -1.48 0.19
N LYS A 166 8.31 -1.96 1.28
CA LYS A 166 7.87 -1.63 2.64
C LYS A 166 8.61 -0.37 3.07
N TYR A 167 7.87 0.70 3.36
CA TYR A 167 8.41 1.98 3.77
C TYR A 167 8.03 2.32 5.22
N ASP A 168 9.02 2.32 6.11
CA ASP A 168 8.84 2.53 7.55
C ASP A 168 8.89 4.01 7.97
N ASN A 169 8.80 4.29 9.26
CA ASN A 169 8.68 5.65 9.78
C ASN A 169 9.54 5.90 11.05
N CYS A 170 10.76 5.36 11.11
CA CYS A 170 11.70 5.64 12.21
C CYS A 170 12.66 6.80 11.85
N TYR A 171 13.37 7.34 12.84
CA TYR A 171 14.47 8.31 12.68
C TYR A 171 14.26 9.45 11.66
N HIS A 172 13.03 9.96 11.60
CA HIS A 172 12.71 11.15 10.84
C HIS A 172 12.98 12.42 11.67
N ASP A 173 13.34 13.52 11.03
CA ASP A 173 13.60 14.83 11.66
C ASP A 173 12.33 15.61 12.05
N GLY A 174 11.15 15.02 11.89
CA GLY A 174 9.90 15.72 12.11
C GLY A 174 9.45 16.57 10.90
N SER A 175 10.23 16.61 9.80
CA SER A 175 9.80 17.17 8.51
C SER A 175 8.48 16.53 8.12
N LYS A 176 7.38 17.26 8.01
CA LYS A 176 6.12 16.60 7.66
C LYS A 176 6.21 16.17 6.18
N PRO A 177 6.22 14.87 5.80
CA PRO A 177 5.70 14.51 4.49
C PRO A 177 4.27 15.04 4.39
N GLN A 178 3.76 15.22 3.18
CA GLN A 178 2.43 15.78 2.98
C GLN A 178 1.32 15.06 3.81
N ALA A 179 1.56 13.81 4.25
CA ALA A 179 0.88 13.16 5.38
C ALA A 179 1.75 12.05 6.02
N ARG A 180 1.68 11.85 7.36
CA ARG A 180 2.42 10.79 8.11
C ARG A 180 1.50 9.76 8.75
N GLY A 181 1.97 8.51 8.77
CA GLY A 181 1.29 7.29 9.28
C GLY A 181 0.78 7.30 10.72
N GLN A 182 1.09 8.32 11.53
CA GLN A 182 0.58 8.43 12.90
C GLN A 182 -0.75 9.18 13.01
N GLU A 183 -1.23 9.80 11.92
CA GLU A 183 -2.50 10.53 11.88
C GLU A 183 -3.55 9.73 11.09
N TYR A 184 -3.99 8.59 11.61
CA TYR A 184 -5.09 7.78 11.03
C TYR A 184 -4.90 7.48 9.53
N PRO A 185 -3.89 6.68 9.13
CA PRO A 185 -3.47 6.50 7.74
C PRO A 185 -4.58 6.02 6.82
N ALA A 186 -5.54 5.26 7.35
CA ALA A 186 -6.74 4.86 6.63
C ALA A 186 -7.50 6.00 5.93
N THR A 187 -7.41 7.23 6.46
CA THR A 187 -8.12 8.39 5.92
C THR A 187 -7.43 9.06 4.73
N TRP A 188 -6.14 8.77 4.47
CA TRP A 188 -5.36 9.50 3.46
C TRP A 188 -4.33 8.68 2.69
N ALA A 189 -3.80 7.58 3.25
CA ALA A 189 -2.67 6.85 2.70
C ALA A 189 -2.96 6.18 1.36
N GLY A 190 -4.23 5.87 1.06
CA GLY A 190 -4.65 5.33 -0.25
C GLY A 190 -4.36 6.25 -1.44
N ARG A 191 -4.07 7.54 -1.20
CA ARG A 191 -3.60 8.47 -2.23
C ARG A 191 -2.14 8.23 -2.64
N TYR A 192 -1.35 7.60 -1.78
CA TYR A 192 0.11 7.51 -1.91
C TYR A 192 0.61 6.06 -1.96
N GLY A 193 -0.10 5.13 -1.33
CA GLY A 193 0.31 3.73 -1.18
C GLY A 193 -0.84 2.75 -1.37
N ASN A 194 -0.49 1.49 -1.59
CA ASN A 194 -1.45 0.41 -1.81
C ASN A 194 -1.89 -0.31 -0.53
N ALA A 195 -1.12 -0.17 0.54
CA ALA A 195 -1.45 -0.64 1.87
C ALA A 195 -0.79 0.27 2.90
N TRP A 196 -1.31 0.27 4.12
CA TRP A 196 -0.72 1.03 5.22
C TRP A 196 -0.97 0.30 6.53
N ARG A 197 -0.03 0.41 7.46
CA ARG A 197 -0.18 -0.13 8.81
C ARG A 197 -1.18 0.70 9.61
N THR A 198 -2.07 0.05 10.36
CA THR A 198 -3.06 0.72 11.22
C THR A 198 -2.76 0.66 12.72
N THR A 199 -1.80 -0.17 13.13
CA THR A 199 -1.48 -0.48 14.53
C THR A 199 0.03 -0.41 14.82
N GLY A 200 0.43 -0.68 16.06
CA GLY A 200 1.82 -1.03 16.38
C GLY A 200 2.24 -2.39 15.82
N ASP A 201 3.47 -2.80 16.14
CA ASP A 201 4.01 -4.09 15.71
C ASP A 201 3.30 -5.27 16.39
N ILE A 202 2.95 -6.28 15.58
CA ILE A 202 2.46 -7.57 16.06
C ILE A 202 3.56 -8.33 16.81
N LYS A 203 3.15 -9.05 17.86
CA LYS A 203 3.96 -10.01 18.62
C LYS A 203 3.32 -11.38 18.55
N ASP A 204 4.12 -12.42 18.75
CA ASP A 204 3.66 -13.81 18.82
C ASP A 204 2.98 -14.10 20.17
N SER A 205 1.85 -13.42 20.42
CA SER A 205 1.01 -13.61 21.59
C SER A 205 -0.45 -13.35 21.25
N TRP A 206 -1.35 -14.07 21.93
CA TRP A 206 -2.79 -13.91 21.74
C TRP A 206 -3.27 -12.48 21.99
N ASP A 207 -2.75 -11.84 23.03
CA ASP A 207 -3.09 -10.45 23.38
C ASP A 207 -2.72 -9.49 22.24
N SER A 208 -1.57 -9.69 21.59
CA SER A 208 -1.17 -8.86 20.46
C SER A 208 -2.07 -9.09 19.24
N ILE A 209 -2.44 -10.35 18.97
CA ILE A 209 -3.32 -10.69 17.84
C ILE A 209 -4.70 -10.04 18.02
N THR A 210 -5.28 -10.18 19.20
CA THR A 210 -6.63 -9.66 19.50
C THR A 210 -6.66 -8.13 19.51
N SER A 211 -5.70 -7.47 20.16
CA SER A 211 -5.60 -5.99 20.17
C SER A 211 -5.51 -5.42 18.76
N ILE A 212 -4.65 -6.00 17.91
CA ILE A 212 -4.47 -5.52 16.53
C ILE A 212 -5.73 -5.74 15.69
N ALA A 213 -6.43 -6.86 15.88
CA ALA A 213 -7.69 -7.12 15.20
C ALA A 213 -8.75 -6.05 15.57
N ASP A 214 -8.88 -5.74 16.85
CA ASP A 214 -9.83 -4.74 17.36
C ASP A 214 -9.49 -3.32 16.89
N GLU A 215 -8.22 -2.92 16.98
CA GLU A 215 -7.72 -1.62 16.52
C GLU A 215 -7.90 -1.44 15.01
N ASN A 216 -7.72 -2.50 14.22
CA ASN A 216 -7.89 -2.41 12.77
C ASN A 216 -9.36 -2.38 12.33
N ASN A 217 -10.26 -3.02 13.09
CA ASN A 217 -11.67 -3.18 12.73
C ASN A 217 -12.36 -1.83 12.44
N ILE A 218 -12.02 -0.78 13.18
CA ILE A 218 -12.62 0.56 13.02
C ILE A 218 -12.31 1.21 11.66
N TRP A 219 -11.26 0.75 10.97
CA TRP A 219 -10.80 1.29 9.69
C TRP A 219 -11.34 0.53 8.48
N GLY A 220 -12.12 -0.54 8.66
CA GLY A 220 -12.57 -1.42 7.57
C GLY A 220 -13.23 -0.70 6.39
N ARG A 221 -13.98 0.38 6.67
CA ARG A 221 -14.64 1.22 5.65
C ARG A 221 -13.71 1.93 4.66
N TYR A 222 -12.42 2.06 4.98
CA TYR A 222 -11.44 2.71 4.11
C TYR A 222 -10.72 1.72 3.18
N ALA A 223 -10.77 0.43 3.47
CA ALA A 223 -10.14 -0.62 2.67
C ALA A 223 -10.96 -0.97 1.43
N GLY A 224 -10.29 -1.35 0.35
CA GLY A 224 -10.91 -1.78 -0.90
C GLY A 224 -9.87 -2.01 -2.02
N PRO A 225 -10.30 -2.36 -3.23
CA PRO A 225 -9.37 -2.63 -4.33
C PRO A 225 -8.34 -1.51 -4.55
N GLY A 226 -7.06 -1.87 -4.45
CA GLY A 226 -5.91 -0.96 -4.58
C GLY A 226 -5.43 -0.33 -3.26
N ARG A 227 -6.15 -0.53 -2.14
CA ARG A 227 -5.89 0.16 -0.87
C ARG A 227 -6.30 -0.68 0.35
N TRP A 228 -5.35 -1.13 1.15
CA TRP A 228 -5.63 -2.09 2.21
C TRP A 228 -5.10 -1.65 3.57
N ASN A 229 -5.92 -1.76 4.61
CA ASN A 229 -5.41 -1.71 5.96
C ASN A 229 -4.57 -2.97 6.19
N GLY A 230 -3.32 -2.78 6.59
CA GLY A 230 -2.38 -3.85 6.85
C GLY A 230 -2.16 -4.04 8.36
N ASN A 231 -2.34 -5.28 8.80
CA ASN A 231 -2.21 -5.69 10.21
C ASN A 231 -0.91 -6.45 10.48
N LEU A 232 -0.15 -6.71 9.42
CA LEU A 232 1.09 -7.46 9.47
C LEU A 232 2.24 -6.49 9.25
N ARG A 233 3.38 -6.77 9.88
CA ARG A 233 4.63 -5.99 9.79
C ARG A 233 5.18 -5.83 8.35
N SER A 234 4.51 -6.39 7.33
CA SER A 234 4.83 -6.31 5.90
C SER A 234 4.21 -5.13 5.15
N SER A 235 3.20 -4.46 5.72
CA SER A 235 2.60 -3.25 5.14
C SER A 235 3.33 -2.02 5.66
N GLY A 236 4.27 -1.50 4.87
CA GLY A 236 4.76 -0.14 5.03
C GLY A 236 3.71 0.86 4.55
N VAL A 237 3.95 2.15 4.76
CA VAL A 237 3.10 3.23 4.26
C VAL A 237 3.30 3.41 2.75
#